data_AF-A0A7R9LMI5-F1
#
_entry.id   AF-A0A7R9LMI5-F1
#
_cell.length_a   1.000
_cell.length_b   1.000
_cell.length_c   1.000
_cell.angle_alpha   90.00
_cell.angle_beta   90.00
_cell.angle_gamma   90.00
#
_symmetry.space_group_name_H-M   'P 1'
#
loop_
_entity.id
_entity.type
_entity.pdbx_description
1 polymer ?
#
loop_
_entity_poly.entity_id
_entity_poly.type
_entity_poly.pdbx_seq_one_letter_code
_entity_poly.pdbx_strand_id
1 'polypeptide(L)'
;MNCVEYCIGCEIFCQILESVQYLHELNLQIIHRDIKPDNILIAHNVRNGRFIKLCDFGLAIFHGEYNETDGTDEFSDRLSSQHTTDVGTRGYMAPEIHMSTYNSKVDIYSLARTGGELFDVDIIMFNSILIK
;
A
#
# COMPACT_ATOMS: atom_id res chain seq x y z
N MET A 1 14.56 1.19 20.39
CA MET A 1 15.02 1.77 19.11
C MET A 1 16.07 2.84 19.37
N ASN A 2 17.29 2.69 18.85
CA ASN A 2 18.31 3.73 18.90
C ASN A 2 18.09 4.78 17.79
N CYS A 3 18.82 5.90 17.84
CA CYS A 3 18.65 7.01 16.89
C CYS A 3 18.83 6.56 15.42
N VAL A 4 19.78 5.65 15.15
CA VAL A 4 20.06 5.14 13.80
C VAL A 4 18.90 4.29 13.28
N GLU A 5 18.38 3.38 14.10
CA GLU A 5 17.23 2.54 13.76
C GLU A 5 15.99 3.40 13.48
N TYR A 6 15.76 4.43 14.29
CA TYR A 6 14.64 5.35 14.10
C TYR A 6 14.76 6.11 12.77
N CYS A 7 15.94 6.63 12.44
CA CYS A 7 16.20 7.27 11.15
C CYS A 7 15.93 6.33 9.97
N ILE A 8 16.40 5.08 10.04
CA ILE A 8 16.13 4.08 9.00
C ILE A 8 14.62 3.80 8.88
N GLY A 9 13.91 3.68 10.00
CA GLY A 9 12.46 3.51 10.02
C GLY A 9 11.74 4.66 9.31
N CYS A 10 12.14 5.92 9.59
CA CYS A 10 11.61 7.08 8.89
C CYS A 10 11.91 7.06 7.38
N GLU A 11 13.14 6.73 6.97
CA GLU A 11 13.51 6.62 5.55
C GLU A 11 12.65 5.58 4.82
N ILE A 12 12.44 4.41 5.43
CA ILE A 12 11.58 3.36 4.88
C ILE A 12 10.14 3.87 4.75
N PHE A 13 9.60 4.45 5.83
CA PHE A 13 8.20 4.90 5.84
C PHE A 13 7.94 6.03 4.85
N CYS A 14 8.87 6.96 4.67
CA CYS A 14 8.79 7.99 3.64
C CYS A 14 8.66 7.39 2.23
N GLN A 15 9.48 6.40 1.88
CA GLN A 15 9.39 5.75 0.56
C GLN A 15 8.07 4.97 0.35
N ILE A 16 7.51 4.38 1.42
CA ILE A 16 6.17 3.76 1.36
C ILE A 16 5.11 4.83 1.09
N LEU A 17 5.15 5.96 1.80
CA LEU A 17 4.22 7.08 1.61
C LEU A 17 4.31 7.65 0.19
N GLU A 18 5.52 7.86 -0.33
CA GLU A 18 5.76 8.31 -1.71
C GLU A 18 5.17 7.33 -2.73
N SER A 19 5.31 6.02 -2.49
CA SER A 19 4.75 4.99 -3.37
C SER A 19 3.22 5.05 -3.42
N VAL A 20 2.57 5.21 -2.26
CA VAL A 20 1.10 5.30 -2.18
C VAL A 20 0.59 6.63 -2.73
N GLN A 21 1.27 7.74 -2.42
CA GLN A 21 0.97 9.04 -3.00
C GLN A 21 1.03 8.98 -4.53
N TYR A 22 2.05 8.35 -5.09
CA TYR A 22 2.17 8.17 -6.53
C TYR A 22 0.95 7.45 -7.12
N LEU A 23 0.51 6.33 -6.52
CA LEU A 23 -0.69 5.61 -6.97
C LEU A 23 -1.96 6.48 -6.91
N HIS A 24 -2.06 7.31 -5.87
CA HIS A 24 -3.23 8.15 -5.62
C HIS A 24 -3.28 9.39 -6.52
N GLU A 25 -2.14 9.86 -7.03
CA GLU A 25 -2.03 11.04 -7.90
C GLU A 25 -2.12 10.71 -9.40
N LEU A 26 -2.17 9.44 -9.77
CA LEU A 26 -2.43 9.04 -11.15
C LEU A 26 -3.79 9.57 -11.63
N ASN A 27 -3.86 9.98 -12.91
CA ASN A 27 -5.12 10.43 -13.53
C ASN A 27 -6.24 9.39 -13.37
N LEU A 28 -5.89 8.11 -13.55
CA LEU A 28 -6.70 6.99 -13.13
C LEU A 28 -6.13 6.49 -11.81
N GLN A 29 -6.68 6.99 -10.70
CA GLN A 29 -6.18 6.70 -9.36
C GLN A 29 -6.22 5.19 -9.10
N ILE A 30 -5.14 4.66 -8.53
CA ILE A 30 -5.07 3.26 -8.12
C ILE A 30 -5.25 3.20 -6.60
N ILE A 31 -6.23 2.43 -6.15
CA ILE A 31 -6.42 2.11 -4.73
C ILE A 31 -5.89 0.68 -4.52
N HIS A 32 -4.88 0.51 -3.67
CA HIS A 32 -4.17 -0.77 -3.53
C HIS A 32 -4.98 -1.81 -2.74
N ARG A 33 -5.67 -1.39 -1.66
CA ARG A 33 -6.56 -2.20 -0.79
C ARG A 33 -5.89 -3.32 0.02
N ASP A 34 -4.56 -3.46 -0.03
CA ASP A 34 -3.83 -4.49 0.74
C ASP A 34 -2.42 -4.03 1.13
N ILE A 35 -2.29 -2.79 1.60
CA ILE A 35 -1.00 -2.28 2.10
C ILE A 35 -0.73 -2.87 3.48
N LYS A 36 0.38 -3.60 3.59
CA LYS A 36 0.86 -4.26 4.81
C LYS A 36 2.36 -4.57 4.67
N PRO A 37 3.07 -4.91 5.77
CA PRO A 37 4.50 -5.24 5.72
C PRO A 37 4.87 -6.30 4.68
N ASP A 38 4.08 -7.36 4.51
CA ASP A 38 4.35 -8.43 3.54
C ASP A 38 4.40 -7.95 2.08
N ASN A 39 3.70 -6.86 1.75
CA ASN A 39 3.63 -6.27 0.42
C ASN A 39 4.64 -5.13 0.22
N ILE A 40 5.55 -4.94 1.19
CA ILE A 40 6.63 -3.95 1.13
C ILE A 40 7.95 -4.69 0.95
N LEU A 41 8.52 -4.57 -0.25
CA LEU A 41 9.80 -5.18 -0.58
C LEU A 41 10.94 -4.20 -0.34
N ILE A 42 11.99 -4.68 0.32
CA ILE A 42 13.23 -3.92 0.51
C ILE A 42 14.29 -4.47 -0.41
N ALA A 43 14.69 -3.67 -1.38
CA ALA A 43 15.84 -3.94 -2.23
C ALA A 43 17.06 -3.16 -1.73
N HIS A 44 18.24 -3.77 -1.84
CA HIS A 44 19.51 -3.09 -1.56
C HIS A 44 20.36 -3.02 -2.82
N ASN A 45 20.77 -1.82 -3.21
CA ASN A 45 21.68 -1.58 -4.31
C ASN A 45 22.96 -0.96 -3.77
N VAL A 46 24.10 -1.57 -4.07
CA VAL A 46 25.44 -1.12 -3.61
C VAL A 46 25.73 0.34 -4.01
N ARG A 47 25.16 0.83 -5.12
CA ARG A 47 25.36 2.21 -5.62
C ARG A 47 24.39 3.22 -5.06
N ASN A 48 23.14 2.80 -4.83
CA ASN A 48 22.05 3.74 -4.58
C ASN A 48 21.42 3.55 -3.18
N GLY A 49 21.85 2.56 -2.39
CA GLY A 49 21.36 2.31 -1.04
C GLY A 49 20.10 1.42 -1.00
N ARG A 50 19.25 1.65 0.00
CA ARG A 50 18.02 0.89 0.27
C ARG A 50 16.83 1.48 -0.49
N PHE A 51 16.09 0.64 -1.22
CA PHE A 51 14.91 1.00 -2.00
C PHE A 51 13.70 0.22 -1.53
N ILE A 52 12.58 0.93 -1.38
CA ILE A 52 11.30 0.33 -1.06
C ILE A 52 10.46 0.19 -2.32
N LYS A 53 9.79 -0.95 -2.46
CA LYS A 53 8.84 -1.22 -3.54
C LYS A 53 7.56 -1.77 -2.95
N LEU A 54 6.45 -1.13 -3.26
CA LEU A 54 5.12 -1.67 -3.00
C LEU A 54 4.79 -2.74 -4.05
N CYS A 55 4.28 -3.89 -3.63
CA CYS A 55 3.96 -5.01 -4.51
C CYS A 55 2.55 -5.58 -4.24
N ASP A 56 2.14 -6.53 -5.08
CA ASP A 56 0.85 -7.23 -5.03
C ASP A 56 -0.40 -6.35 -5.29
N PHE A 57 -0.64 -6.08 -6.57
CA PHE A 57 -1.82 -5.34 -7.04
C PHE A 57 -3.03 -6.26 -7.32
N GLY A 58 -3.03 -7.49 -6.82
CA GLY A 58 -4.11 -8.46 -7.06
C GLY A 58 -5.47 -7.99 -6.56
N LEU A 59 -5.47 -7.14 -5.54
CA LEU A 59 -6.68 -6.52 -4.99
C LEU A 59 -6.84 -5.06 -5.41
N ALA A 60 -5.97 -4.47 -6.23
CA ALA A 60 -6.08 -3.05 -6.56
C ALA A 60 -7.31 -2.74 -7.43
N ILE A 61 -7.86 -1.55 -7.32
CA ILE A 61 -8.93 -1.03 -8.19
C ILE A 61 -8.55 0.34 -8.75
N PHE A 62 -9.24 0.74 -9.81
CA PHE A 62 -9.12 2.04 -10.40
C PHE A 62 -10.28 2.94 -9.94
N HIS A 63 -9.98 4.22 -9.71
CA HIS A 63 -10.96 5.23 -9.35
C HIS A 63 -10.73 6.47 -10.21
N GLY A 64 -11.77 7.00 -10.84
CA GLY A 64 -11.69 8.18 -11.70
C GLY A 64 -12.49 8.04 -12.99
N GLU A 65 -12.45 9.09 -13.81
CA GLU A 65 -13.13 9.11 -15.10
C GLU A 65 -12.27 8.42 -16.16
N TYR A 66 -12.80 7.34 -16.74
CA TYR A 66 -12.21 6.66 -17.88
C TYR A 66 -13.15 6.76 -19.07
N ASN A 67 -12.63 7.20 -20.21
CA ASN A 67 -13.39 7.20 -21.45
C ASN A 67 -13.41 5.77 -22.00
N GLU A 68 -14.53 5.09 -21.80
CA GLU A 68 -14.82 3.75 -22.32
C GLU A 68 -14.79 3.75 -23.85
N THR A 69 -13.64 3.45 -24.45
CA THR A 69 -13.60 3.08 -25.87
C THR A 69 -13.01 1.71 -26.14
N ASP A 70 -12.23 1.11 -25.22
CA ASP A 70 -11.49 -0.13 -25.52
C ASP A 70 -11.33 -1.11 -24.32
N GLY A 71 -12.15 -0.98 -23.26
CA GLY A 71 -12.02 -1.81 -22.06
C GLY A 71 -12.62 -3.22 -22.20
N THR A 72 -11.96 -4.24 -21.63
CA THR A 72 -12.52 -5.60 -21.43
C THR A 72 -13.37 -5.66 -20.16
N ASP A 73 -14.27 -6.63 -20.05
CA ASP A 73 -15.22 -6.79 -18.93
C ASP A 73 -14.53 -6.76 -17.53
N GLU A 74 -13.32 -7.32 -17.41
CA GLU A 74 -12.54 -7.32 -16.15
C GLU A 74 -12.04 -5.92 -15.74
N PHE A 75 -11.73 -5.06 -16.72
CA PHE A 75 -11.27 -3.70 -16.43
C PHE A 75 -12.43 -2.82 -15.96
N SER A 76 -13.61 -2.95 -16.59
CA SER A 76 -14.82 -2.24 -16.16
C SER A 76 -15.23 -2.58 -14.73
N ASP A 77 -15.12 -3.85 -14.32
CA ASP A 77 -15.43 -4.27 -12.94
C ASP A 77 -14.52 -3.57 -11.92
N ARG A 78 -13.22 -3.41 -12.25
CA ARG A 78 -12.24 -2.71 -11.41
C ARG A 78 -12.38 -1.18 -11.42
N LEU A 79 -13.19 -0.61 -12.32
CA LEU A 79 -13.54 0.81 -12.36
C LEU A 79 -14.92 1.11 -11.74
N SER A 80 -15.67 0.08 -11.37
CA SER A 80 -17.05 0.24 -10.92
C SER A 80 -17.16 1.11 -9.65
N SER A 81 -18.23 1.90 -9.59
CA SER A 81 -18.54 2.76 -8.44
C SER A 81 -18.96 1.98 -7.19
N GLN A 82 -19.33 0.71 -7.36
CA GLN A 82 -19.57 -0.23 -6.26
C GLN A 82 -18.35 -1.13 -6.09
N HIS A 83 -17.73 -1.06 -4.93
CA HIS A 83 -16.52 -1.82 -4.68
C HIS A 83 -16.82 -3.14 -3.99
N THR A 84 -15.98 -4.15 -4.26
CA THR A 84 -15.99 -5.41 -3.52
C THR A 84 -15.71 -5.14 -2.04
N THR A 85 -16.61 -5.62 -1.18
CA THR A 85 -16.43 -5.54 0.28
C THR A 85 -15.51 -6.65 0.78
N ASP A 86 -15.03 -6.51 2.02
CA ASP A 86 -14.30 -7.57 2.75
C ASP A 86 -13.00 -8.04 2.07
N VAL A 87 -12.37 -7.18 1.27
CA VAL A 87 -11.07 -7.45 0.63
C VAL A 87 -9.90 -6.89 1.43
N GLY A 88 -8.78 -7.60 1.39
CA GLY A 88 -7.53 -7.21 2.05
C GLY A 88 -7.25 -7.99 3.33
N THR A 89 -6.13 -7.68 3.96
CA THR A 89 -5.66 -8.41 5.14
C THR A 89 -6.25 -7.86 6.44
N ARG A 90 -6.92 -8.74 7.20
CA ARG A 90 -7.49 -8.40 8.52
C ARG A 90 -6.41 -7.81 9.43
N GLY A 91 -6.74 -6.71 10.10
CA GLY A 91 -5.80 -5.97 10.96
C GLY A 91 -5.15 -4.75 10.28
N TYR A 92 -5.17 -4.69 8.94
CA TYR A 92 -4.75 -3.52 8.16
C TYR A 92 -5.92 -2.84 7.44
N MET A 93 -7.03 -3.54 7.21
CA MET A 93 -8.22 -3.00 6.56
C MET A 93 -8.85 -1.83 7.34
N ALA A 94 -9.20 -0.78 6.61
CA ALA A 94 -10.05 0.29 7.09
C ALA A 94 -11.48 -0.24 7.37
N PRO A 95 -12.19 0.28 8.39
CA PRO A 95 -13.53 -0.18 8.71
C PRO A 95 -14.52 0.01 7.54
N GLU A 96 -14.36 1.07 6.75
CA GLU A 96 -15.21 1.39 5.61
C GLU A 96 -15.06 0.44 4.40
N ILE A 97 -14.08 -0.47 4.38
CA ILE A 97 -13.98 -1.54 3.37
C ILE A 97 -15.21 -2.46 3.40
N HIS A 98 -15.88 -2.56 4.55
CA HIS A 98 -17.13 -3.33 4.70
C HIS A 98 -18.34 -2.58 4.12
N MET A 99 -18.14 -1.34 3.66
CA MET A 99 -19.15 -0.54 2.96
C MET A 99 -18.98 -0.76 1.45
N SER A 100 -20.08 -0.77 0.71
CA SER A 100 -20.07 -0.99 -0.75
C SER A 100 -19.39 0.13 -1.55
N THR A 101 -19.05 1.24 -0.91
CA THR A 101 -18.43 2.42 -1.52
C THR A 101 -17.39 2.99 -0.58
N TYR A 102 -16.17 3.15 -1.04
CA TYR A 102 -15.05 3.75 -0.31
C TYR A 102 -14.09 4.38 -1.31
N ASN A 103 -13.04 5.06 -0.84
CA ASN A 103 -12.06 5.73 -1.70
C ASN A 103 -10.63 5.39 -1.29
N SER A 104 -9.64 6.07 -1.86
CA SER A 104 -8.21 5.91 -1.55
C SER A 104 -7.84 6.07 -0.07
N LYS A 105 -8.72 6.59 0.80
CA LYS A 105 -8.45 6.69 2.24
C LYS A 105 -8.32 5.34 2.94
N VAL A 106 -8.83 4.26 2.35
CA VAL A 106 -8.62 2.90 2.89
C VAL A 106 -7.14 2.51 2.91
N ASP A 107 -6.37 2.99 1.93
CA ASP A 107 -4.91 2.81 1.88
C ASP A 107 -4.20 3.66 2.95
N ILE A 108 -4.73 4.85 3.27
CA ILE A 108 -4.19 5.72 4.32
C ILE A 108 -4.35 5.08 5.71
N TYR A 109 -5.51 4.45 5.96
CA TYR A 109 -5.70 3.66 7.18
C TYR A 109 -4.68 2.51 7.26
N SER A 110 -4.54 1.76 6.16
CA SER A 110 -3.62 0.62 6.06
C SER A 110 -2.14 1.05 6.27
N LEU A 111 -1.77 2.22 5.75
CA LEU A 111 -0.48 2.88 5.99
C LEU A 111 -0.26 3.20 7.47
N ALA A 112 -1.27 3.73 8.15
CA ALA A 112 -1.15 4.05 9.59
C ALA A 112 -0.95 2.78 10.42
N ARG A 113 -1.62 1.67 10.07
CA ARG A 113 -1.43 0.36 10.71
C ARG A 113 -0.02 -0.19 10.46
N THR A 114 0.43 -0.12 9.20
CA THR A 114 1.78 -0.54 8.79
C THR A 114 2.87 0.29 9.47
N GLY A 115 2.70 1.61 9.52
CA GLY A 115 3.60 2.53 10.21
C GLY A 115 3.62 2.28 11.71
N GLY A 116 2.45 2.02 12.32
CA GLY A 116 2.35 1.60 13.71
C GLY A 116 3.25 0.39 13.98
N GLU A 117 3.12 -0.69 13.22
CA GLU A 117 3.95 -1.88 13.37
C GLU A 117 5.45 -1.65 13.09
N LEU A 118 5.77 -0.77 12.14
CA LEU A 118 7.15 -0.41 11.84
C LEU A 118 7.85 0.30 13.02
N PHE A 119 7.11 1.09 13.80
CA PHE A 119 7.65 1.86 14.92
C PHE A 119 7.33 1.26 16.30
N ASP A 120 6.44 0.28 16.38
CA ASP A 120 6.08 -0.43 17.60
C ASP A 120 6.98 -1.69 17.71
N VAL A 121 7.65 -1.82 18.86
CA VAL A 121 8.45 -2.97 19.33
C VAL A 121 9.85 -3.23 18.74
N ASP A 122 10.83 -3.31 19.66
CA ASP A 122 12.28 -3.55 19.51
C ASP A 122 12.77 -4.80 18.72
N ILE A 123 11.98 -5.57 17.94
CA ILE A 123 12.42 -6.94 17.54
C ILE A 123 12.22 -7.42 16.08
N ILE A 124 11.35 -6.86 15.22
CA ILE A 124 10.90 -7.66 14.04
C ILE A 124 11.37 -7.16 12.67
N MET A 125 11.51 -5.86 12.39
CA MET A 125 11.88 -5.39 11.04
C MET A 125 13.28 -5.83 10.58
N PHE A 126 14.21 -6.13 11.49
CA PHE A 126 15.55 -6.59 11.10
C PHE A 126 15.61 -8.06 10.67
N ASN A 127 14.70 -8.92 11.14
CA ASN A 127 14.77 -10.36 10.84
C ASN A 127 13.75 -10.83 9.79
N SER A 128 12.60 -10.17 9.64
CA SER A 128 11.57 -10.59 8.66
C SER A 128 11.66 -9.90 7.30
N ILE A 129 12.38 -8.78 7.19
CA ILE A 129 12.45 -8.00 5.94
C ILE A 129 13.81 -8.14 5.23
N LEU A 130 14.83 -8.67 5.91
CA LEU A 130 16.14 -8.93 5.31
C LEU A 130 16.28 -10.33 4.66
N ILE A 131 15.20 -11.14 4.62
CA ILE A 131 15.20 -12.46 3.98
C ILE A 131 13.95 -12.64 3.11
N LYS A 132 13.77 -11.80 2.09
CA LYS A 132 13.07 -12.16 0.85
C LYS A 132 13.74 -11.50 -0.34
#